data_AF-A0A9P1R7R8-F1
#
_entry.id   AF-A0A9P1R7R8-F1
#
_cell.length_a   1.000
_cell.length_b   1.000
_cell.length_c   1.000
_cell.angle_alpha   90.00
_cell.angle_beta   90.00
_cell.angle_gamma   90.00
#
_symmetry.space_group_name_H-M   'P 1'
#
loop_
_entity.id
_entity.type
_entity.pdbx_description
1 polymer ?
#
loop_
_entity_poly.entity_id
_entity_poly.type
_entity_poly.pdbx_seq_one_letter_code
_entity_poly.pdbx_strand_id
1 'polypeptide(L)' 'MDLEDQLIKTDIDTARSKSITATPTLVIRDNQTGRSVKLEGIADETTLLSAIDWLAKDH' A
#
# COMPACT_ATOMS: atom_id res chain seq x y z
N MET A 1 -2.73 -15.14 23.88
CA MET A 1 -3.13 -14.52 22.61
C MET A 1 -2.02 -14.86 21.62
N ASP A 2 -2.37 -15.64 20.61
CA ASP A 2 -1.44 -16.24 19.66
C ASP A 2 -0.68 -15.17 18.85
N LEU A 3 0.54 -15.49 18.42
CA LEU A 3 1.42 -14.56 17.69
C LEU A 3 0.78 -14.07 16.38
N GLU A 4 0.10 -14.98 15.68
CA GLU A 4 -0.66 -14.71 14.45
C GLU A 4 -1.71 -13.61 14.66
N ASP A 5 -2.49 -13.69 15.74
CA ASP A 5 -3.52 -12.69 16.06
C ASP A 5 -2.91 -11.30 16.33
N GLN A 6 -1.70 -11.24 16.89
CA GLN A 6 -1.00 -9.97 17.12
C GLN A 6 -0.54 -9.34 15.81
N LEU A 7 -0.05 -10.16 14.87
CA LEU A 7 0.35 -9.69 13.53
C LEU A 7 -0.85 -9.15 12.75
N ILE A 8 -1.98 -9.87 12.76
CA ILE A 8 -3.21 -9.44 12.10
C ILE A 8 -3.71 -8.10 12.65
N LYS A 9 -3.70 -7.91 13.98
CA LYS A 9 -4.09 -6.62 14.59
C LYS A 9 -3.14 -5.49 14.20
N THR A 10 -1.84 -5.79 14.16
CA THR A 10 -0.81 -4.82 13.74
C THR A 10 -1.03 -4.36 12.31
N ASP A 11 -1.40 -5.27 11.40
CA ASP A 11 -1.71 -4.94 10.01
C ASP A 11 -2.99 -4.08 9.90
N ILE A 12 -4.03 -4.39 10.69
CA ILE A 12 -5.27 -3.60 10.74
C ILE A 12 -4.98 -2.19 11.25
N ASP A 13 -4.21 -2.06 12.32
CA ASP A 13 -3.84 -0.75 12.89
C ASP A 13 -2.95 0.04 11.92
N THR A 14 -2.05 -0.64 11.20
CA THR A 14 -1.25 -0.03 10.14
C THR A 14 -2.14 0.46 9.00
N ALA A 15 -3.12 -0.33 8.55
CA ALA A 15 -4.07 0.08 7.51
C ALA A 15 -4.90 1.30 7.94
N ARG A 16 -5.40 1.31 9.18
CA ARG A 16 -6.11 2.46 9.76
C ARG A 16 -5.22 3.70 9.84
N SER A 17 -3.97 3.56 10.26
CA SER A 17 -3.01 4.68 10.32
C SER A 17 -2.76 5.31 8.94
N LYS A 18 -2.88 4.52 7.87
CA LYS A 18 -2.78 4.95 6.46
C LYS A 18 -4.12 5.40 5.87
N SER A 19 -5.15 5.56 6.71
CA SER A 19 -6.51 5.94 6.30
C SER A 19 -7.07 5.02 5.21
N ILE A 20 -6.81 3.71 5.32
CA ILE A 20 -7.40 2.69 4.44
C ILE A 20 -8.75 2.30 5.03
N THR A 21 -9.83 2.61 4.32
CA THR A 21 -11.21 2.37 4.77
C THR A 21 -11.96 1.37 3.88
N ALA A 22 -11.40 1.02 2.72
CA ALA A 22 -11.97 0.10 1.74
C ALA A 22 -10.97 -0.97 1.30
N THR A 23 -11.49 -2.12 0.87
CA THR A 23 -10.70 -3.23 0.29
C THR A 23 -11.24 -3.58 -1.11
N PRO A 24 -10.37 -3.99 -2.06
CA PRO A 24 -8.91 -4.03 -1.97
C PRO A 24 -8.28 -2.62 -2.00
N THR A 25 -7.17 -2.44 -1.31
CA THR A 25 -6.32 -1.23 -1.36
C THR A 25 -4.87 -1.67 -1.46
N LEU A 26 -4.13 -1.02 -2.36
CA LEU A 26 -2.70 -1.28 -2.59
C LEU A 26 -1.89 -0.08 -2.10
N VAL A 27 -0.82 -0.35 -1.36
CA VAL A 27 0.18 0.65 -0.98
C VAL A 27 1.49 0.24 -1.64
N ILE A 28 1.84 0.91 -2.73
CA ILE A 28 3.08 0.66 -3.46
C ILE A 28 4.15 1.56 -2.87
N ARG A 29 5.26 0.98 -2.43
CA ARG A 29 6.42 1.69 -1.90
C ARG A 29 7.62 1.43 -2.78
N ASP A 30 8.25 2.50 -3.24
CA ASP A 30 9.59 2.42 -3.79
C ASP A 30 10.59 2.24 -2.64
N ASN A 31 11.30 1.12 -2.65
CA ASN A 31 12.26 0.77 -1.61
C ASN A 31 13.59 1.54 -1.73
N GLN A 32 13.86 2.16 -2.89
CA GLN A 32 15.06 2.98 -3.10
C GLN A 32 14.86 4.39 -2.54
N THR A 33 13.75 5.05 -2.89
CA THR A 33 13.45 6.42 -2.43
C THR A 33 12.67 6.48 -1.12
N GLY A 34 12.00 5.40 -0.74
CA GLY A 34 11.04 5.38 0.35
C GLY A 34 9.69 6.04 0.03
N ARG A 35 9.50 6.58 -1.19
CA ARG A 35 8.22 7.16 -1.63
C ARG A 35 7.16 6.07 -1.70
N SER A 36 5.91 6.45 -1.46
CA SER A 36 4.79 5.51 -1.59
C SER A 36 3.57 6.17 -2.17
N VAL A 37 2.76 5.36 -2.85
CA VAL A 37 1.47 5.74 -3.43
C VAL A 37 0.41 4.74 -2.97
N LYS A 38 -0.77 5.27 -2.62
CA LYS A 38 -1.93 4.49 -2.22
C LYS A 38 -2.93 4.45 -3.38
N LEU A 39 -3.41 3.26 -3.71
CA LEU A 39 -4.43 3.01 -4.72
C LEU A 39 -5.60 2.28 -4.06
N GLU A 40 -6.77 2.92 -4.01
CA GLU A 40 -7.99 2.32 -3.48
C GLU A 40 -8.79 1.69 -4.62
N GLY A 41 -9.27 0.46 -4.42
CA GLY A 41 -10.01 -0.30 -5.41
C GLY A 41 -9.17 -1.29 -6.20
N ILE A 42 -9.80 -1.94 -7.18
CA ILE A 42 -9.14 -2.89 -8.07
C ILE A 42 -8.24 -2.09 -9.02
N ALA A 43 -6.93 -2.20 -8.84
CA ALA A 43 -5.96 -1.65 -9.78
C ALA A 43 -5.76 -2.67 -10.93
N ASP A 44 -5.95 -2.21 -12.16
CA ASP A 44 -5.54 -2.94 -13.36
C ASP A 44 -4.03 -2.78 -13.60
N GLU A 45 -3.50 -3.56 -14.54
CA GLU A 45 -2.07 -3.53 -14.89
C GLU A 45 -1.61 -2.12 -15.29
N THR A 46 -2.43 -1.38 -16.04
CA THR A 46 -2.16 0.00 -16.45
C THR A 46 -2.02 0.93 -15.26
N THR A 47 -2.92 0.84 -14.28
CA THR A 47 -2.88 1.66 -13.05
C THR A 47 -1.64 1.34 -12.23
N LEU A 48 -1.26 0.07 -12.12
CA LEU A 48 -0.06 -0.35 -11.40
C LEU A 48 1.21 0.19 -12.07
N LEU A 49 1.34 0.02 -13.40
CA LEU A 49 2.49 0.51 -14.15
C LEU A 49 2.58 2.05 -14.10
N SER A 50 1.44 2.74 -14.17
CA SER A 50 1.39 4.20 -14.04
C SER A 50 1.79 4.68 -12.64
N ALA A 51 1.41 3.94 -11.60
CA ALA A 51 1.79 4.24 -10.22
C ALA A 51 3.30 4.04 -9.98
N ILE A 52 3.89 3.01 -10.59
CA ILE A 52 5.34 2.78 -10.56
C ILE A 52 6.08 3.87 -11.34
N ASP A 53 5.61 4.21 -12.55
CA ASP A 53 6.18 5.31 -13.35
C ASP A 53 6.15 6.64 -12.58
N TRP A 54 5.04 6.92 -11.88
CA TRP A 54 4.93 8.10 -11.02
C TRP A 54 5.94 8.09 -9.87
N LEU A 55 6.17 6.95 -9.23
CA LEU A 55 7.17 6.83 -8.15
C LEU A 55 8.60 7.02 -8.66
N ALA A 56 8.91 6.47 -9.84
CA ALA A 56 10.23 6.47 -10.45
C ALA A 56 10.59 7.79 -11.17
N LYS A 57 9.60 8.65 -11.47
CA LYS A 57 9.78 9.87 -12.28
C LYS A 57 10.70 10.97 -11.71
N ASP A 58 11.07 10.89 -10.43
CA ASP A 58 12.01 11.85 -9.79
C ASP A 58 13.47 11.37 -9.78
N HIS A 59 13.79 10.27 -10.48
CA HIS A 59 15.17 9.74 -10.61
C HIS A 59 15.85 10.13 -11.92
#